data_AF-A0A7W8XL05-F1
#
_entry.id   AF-A0A7W8XL05-F1
#
_cell.length_a   1.000
_cell.length_b   1.000
_cell.length_c   1.000
_cell.angle_alpha   90.00
_cell.angle_beta   90.00
_cell.angle_gamma   90.00
#
_symmetry.space_group_name_H-M   'P 1'
#
loop_
_entity.id
_entity.type
_entity.pdbx_description
1 polymer ?
#
loop_
_entity_poly.entity_id
_entity_poly.type
_entity_poly.pdbx_seq_one_letter_code
_entity_poly.pdbx_strand_id
1 'polypeptide(L)'
;MSQPIDHSQFPDLPPEVLNAFAAVQFELSVERAARQHKQAVVAEKDAFITELKELIEKLESQVQDYRRTKFGPKSEKLDPTQMELALEDLESAIAETQAQIAFVEEKIAASAVDPEKAVPRKERKARALPQNLPRVERVIEPDSIACPLRLRQHGADRRRSDGTARPNSGLLPGDRHDPS
;
A
#
# COMPACT_ATOMS: atom_id res chain seq x y z
N MET A 1 22.55 29.64 7.02
CA MET A 1 23.11 28.94 5.84
C MET A 1 24.58 29.32 5.74
N SER A 2 25.48 28.46 6.22
CA SER A 2 26.92 28.74 6.14
C SER A 2 27.37 28.56 4.69
N GLN A 3 27.95 29.60 4.10
CA GLN A 3 28.49 29.54 2.73
C GLN A 3 29.60 28.48 2.64
N PRO A 4 29.75 27.81 1.49
CA PRO A 4 30.88 26.91 1.27
C PRO A 4 32.18 27.69 1.46
N ILE A 5 33.15 27.08 2.14
CA ILE A 5 34.45 27.69 2.38
C ILE A 5 35.14 27.85 1.02
N ASP A 6 35.48 29.09 0.67
CA ASP A 6 36.18 29.40 -0.57
C ASP A 6 37.66 29.01 -0.44
N HIS A 7 38.03 27.91 -1.09
CA HIS A 7 39.39 27.36 -1.05
C HIS A 7 40.46 28.30 -1.63
N SER A 8 40.07 29.29 -2.44
CA SER A 8 41.01 30.29 -3.00
C SER A 8 41.55 31.26 -1.95
N GLN A 9 40.91 31.34 -0.78
CA GLN A 9 41.34 32.17 0.34
C GLN A 9 42.54 31.58 1.11
N PHE A 10 42.92 30.32 0.83
CA PHE A 10 44.01 29.62 1.52
C PHE A 10 45.04 29.04 0.54
N PRO A 11 45.78 29.89 -0.21
CA PRO A 11 46.70 29.43 -1.25
C PRO A 11 47.93 28.67 -0.70
N ASP A 12 48.28 28.86 0.57
CA ASP A 12 49.46 28.27 1.20
C ASP A 12 49.20 26.87 1.83
N LEU A 13 47.97 26.37 1.78
CA LEU A 13 47.64 25.06 2.35
C LEU A 13 48.17 23.92 1.48
N PRO A 14 48.72 22.85 2.09
CA PRO A 14 49.09 21.66 1.34
C PRO A 14 47.85 21.04 0.68
N PRO A 15 48.00 20.47 -0.54
CA PRO A 15 46.87 19.97 -1.33
C PRO A 15 46.08 18.86 -0.64
N GLU A 16 46.74 18.07 0.21
CA GLU A 16 46.11 17.01 1.01
C GLU A 16 45.04 17.57 1.96
N VAL A 17 45.30 18.72 2.58
CA VAL A 17 44.36 19.37 3.50
C VAL A 17 43.17 19.95 2.74
N LEU A 18 43.40 20.59 1.60
CA LEU A 18 42.34 21.10 0.74
C LEU A 18 41.41 19.98 0.25
N ASN A 19 41.98 18.84 -0.15
CA ASN A 19 41.23 17.65 -0.57
C ASN A 19 40.40 17.06 0.57
N ALA A 20 40.96 17.00 1.79
CA ALA A 20 40.22 16.54 2.96
C ALA A 20 39.02 17.45 3.29
N PHE A 21 39.20 18.77 3.22
CA PHE A 21 38.09 19.71 3.40
C PHE A 21 37.03 19.57 2.31
N ALA A 22 37.44 19.42 1.04
CA ALA A 22 36.51 19.19 -0.06
C ALA A 22 35.70 17.90 0.13
N ALA A 23 36.33 16.81 0.58
CA ALA A 23 35.67 15.55 0.89
C ALA A 23 34.63 15.70 2.02
N VAL A 24 35.01 16.35 3.13
CA VAL A 24 34.08 16.60 4.26
C VAL A 24 32.90 17.48 3.83
N GLN A 25 33.14 18.51 3.03
CA GLN A 25 32.07 19.37 2.52
C GLN A 25 31.11 18.61 1.59
N PHE A 26 31.66 17.72 0.76
CA PHE A 26 30.87 16.84 -0.08
C PHE A 26 29.99 15.90 0.76
N GLU A 27 30.56 15.20 1.74
CA GLU A 27 29.81 14.32 2.65
C GLU A 27 28.71 15.07 3.39
N LEU A 28 29.02 16.24 3.93
CA LEU A 28 28.04 17.11 4.61
C LEU A 28 26.90 17.54 3.67
N SER A 29 27.22 17.83 2.40
CA SER A 29 26.21 18.19 1.39
C SER A 29 25.26 17.03 1.11
N VAL A 30 25.79 15.80 1.02
CA VAL A 30 25.00 14.57 0.83
C VAL A 30 24.12 14.31 2.05
N GLU A 31 24.66 14.43 3.26
CA GLU A 31 23.90 14.26 4.50
C GLU A 31 22.76 15.28 4.61
N ARG A 32 23.04 16.56 4.28
CA ARG A 32 22.03 17.62 4.27
C ARG A 32 20.94 17.34 3.25
N ALA A 33 21.30 16.91 2.03
CA ALA A 33 20.32 16.53 1.01
C ALA A 33 19.44 15.37 1.50
N ALA A 34 20.04 14.35 2.11
CA ALA A 34 19.29 13.22 2.69
C ALA A 34 18.37 13.65 3.83
N ARG A 35 18.80 14.58 4.68
CA ARG A 35 17.96 15.14 5.77
C ARG A 35 16.80 15.95 5.22
N GLN A 36 17.04 16.80 4.22
CA GLN A 36 16.00 17.60 3.57
C GLN A 36 14.95 16.71 2.90
N HIS A 37 15.37 15.66 2.20
CA HIS A 37 14.45 14.68 1.62
C HIS A 37 13.58 14.03 2.70
N LYS A 38 14.18 13.56 3.81
CA LYS A 38 13.42 13.00 4.93
C LYS A 38 12.44 14.00 5.53
N GLN A 39 12.85 15.25 5.71
CA GLN A 39 11.99 16.32 6.22
C GLN A 39 10.83 16.62 5.27
N ALA A 40 11.06 16.63 3.97
CA ALA A 40 10.02 16.82 2.96
C ALA A 40 8.97 15.69 3.03
N VAL A 41 9.40 14.43 3.09
CA VAL A 41 8.50 13.27 3.22
C VAL A 41 7.70 13.31 4.53
N VAL A 42 8.33 13.72 5.63
CA VAL A 42 7.62 13.87 6.92
C VAL A 42 6.58 14.99 6.83
N ALA A 43 6.95 16.16 6.29
CA ALA A 43 6.02 17.28 6.13
C ALA A 43 4.81 16.94 5.24
N GLU A 44 5.03 16.19 4.16
CA GLU A 44 3.94 15.69 3.31
C GLU A 44 3.00 14.76 4.08
N LYS A 45 3.55 13.81 4.83
CA LYS A 45 2.76 12.88 5.65
C LYS A 45 2.01 13.59 6.78
N ASP A 46 2.63 14.56 7.42
CA ASP A 46 2.00 15.36 8.47
C ASP A 46 0.81 16.15 7.92
N ALA A 47 0.90 16.68 6.69
CA ALA A 47 -0.22 17.34 6.02
C ALA A 47 -1.40 16.38 5.79
N PHE A 48 -1.15 15.14 5.34
CA PHE A 48 -2.19 14.14 5.21
C PHE A 48 -2.81 13.75 6.56
N ILE A 49 -1.99 13.63 7.61
CA ILE A 49 -2.47 13.32 8.96
C ILE A 49 -3.40 14.43 9.47
N THR A 50 -3.06 15.70 9.26
CA THR A 50 -3.92 16.82 9.67
C THR A 50 -5.24 16.83 8.91
N GLU A 51 -5.21 16.64 7.59
CA GLU A 51 -6.41 16.60 6.74
C GLU A 51 -7.35 15.44 7.15
N LEU A 52 -6.81 14.24 7.34
CA LEU A 52 -7.60 13.09 7.77
C LEU A 52 -8.19 13.26 9.18
N LYS A 53 -7.46 13.88 10.12
CA LYS A 53 -7.98 14.15 11.46
C LYS A 53 -9.20 15.07 11.41
N GLU A 54 -9.14 16.14 10.64
CA GLU A 54 -10.26 17.07 10.47
C GLU A 54 -11.49 16.37 9.86
N LEU A 55 -11.28 15.51 8.86
CA LEU A 55 -12.36 14.72 8.25
C LEU A 55 -12.96 13.69 9.21
N ILE A 56 -12.13 13.05 10.04
CA ILE A 56 -12.60 12.11 11.07
C ILE A 56 -13.44 12.84 12.13
N GLU A 57 -12.97 13.98 12.64
CA GLU A 57 -13.73 14.79 13.61
C GLU A 57 -15.10 15.22 13.03
N LYS A 58 -15.12 15.64 11.76
CA LYS A 58 -16.37 15.95 11.04
C LYS A 58 -17.28 14.72 10.93
N LEU A 59 -16.74 13.57 10.56
CA LEU A 59 -17.51 12.33 10.42
C LEU A 59 -18.08 11.87 11.77
N GLU A 60 -17.31 11.96 12.85
CA GLU A 60 -17.75 11.64 14.20
C GLU A 60 -18.91 12.55 14.64
N SER A 61 -18.83 13.85 14.37
CA SER A 61 -19.93 14.80 14.60
C SER A 61 -21.19 14.39 13.83
N GLN A 62 -21.05 14.08 12.54
CA GLN A 62 -22.18 13.69 11.69
C GLN A 62 -22.84 12.38 12.18
N VAL A 63 -22.04 11.40 12.60
CA VAL A 63 -22.55 10.14 13.16
C VAL A 63 -23.26 10.39 14.50
N GLN A 64 -22.77 11.32 15.32
CA GLN A 64 -23.44 11.70 16.56
C GLN A 64 -24.78 12.38 16.29
N ASP A 65 -24.84 13.28 15.30
CA ASP A 65 -26.06 13.93 14.87
C ASP A 65 -27.07 12.92 14.30
N TYR A 66 -26.62 11.99 13.46
CA TYR A 66 -27.46 10.89 12.96
C TYR A 66 -28.09 10.09 14.11
N ARG A 67 -27.28 9.69 15.10
CA ARG A 67 -27.77 8.96 16.27
C ARG A 67 -28.79 9.78 17.06
N ARG A 68 -28.55 11.08 17.22
CA ARG A 68 -29.47 11.98 17.94
C ARG A 68 -30.78 12.20 17.19
N THR A 69 -30.74 12.31 15.87
CA THR A 69 -31.92 12.47 15.02
C THR A 69 -32.74 11.19 14.95
N LYS A 70 -32.10 10.03 14.99
CA LYS A 70 -32.79 8.73 14.94
C LYS A 70 -33.34 8.27 16.29
N PHE A 71 -32.55 8.45 17.36
CA PHE A 71 -32.82 7.83 18.67
C PHE A 71 -32.95 8.84 19.82
N GLY A 72 -32.90 10.15 19.56
CA GLY A 72 -32.93 11.17 20.61
C GLY A 72 -34.35 11.56 21.05
N PRO A 73 -34.53 12.19 22.22
CA PRO A 73 -35.86 12.61 22.71
C PRO A 73 -36.63 13.57 21.78
N LYS A 74 -35.93 14.21 20.84
CA LYS A 74 -36.54 15.07 19.81
C LYS A 74 -37.05 14.26 18.61
N SER A 75 -36.53 13.06 18.36
CA SER A 75 -36.97 12.21 17.25
C SER A 75 -38.40 11.72 17.45
N GLU A 76 -38.80 11.47 18.70
CA GLU A 76 -40.18 11.12 19.07
C GLU A 76 -41.21 12.23 18.80
N LYS A 77 -40.76 13.47 18.68
CA LYS A 77 -41.64 14.65 18.53
C LYS A 77 -41.69 15.17 17.10
N LEU A 78 -40.80 14.71 16.23
CA LEU A 78 -40.77 15.08 14.83
C LEU A 78 -41.84 14.30 14.06
N ASP A 79 -42.42 14.94 13.06
CA ASP A 79 -43.26 14.24 12.09
C ASP A 79 -42.41 13.18 11.36
N PRO A 80 -42.91 11.97 11.10
CA PRO A 80 -42.15 10.91 10.45
C PRO A 80 -41.51 11.33 9.13
N THR A 81 -42.22 12.12 8.31
CA THR A 81 -41.72 12.56 6.99
C THR A 81 -40.57 13.57 7.13
N GLN A 82 -40.62 14.42 8.15
CA GLN A 82 -39.54 15.37 8.45
C GLN A 82 -38.31 14.65 9.01
N MET A 83 -38.52 13.62 9.84
CA MET A 83 -37.45 12.82 10.38
C MET A 83 -36.73 12.03 9.28
N GLU A 84 -37.47 11.40 8.36
CA GLU A 84 -36.90 10.68 7.22
C GLU A 84 -36.03 11.60 6.36
N LEU A 85 -36.55 12.78 5.98
CA LEU A 85 -35.78 13.75 5.20
C LEU A 85 -34.49 14.19 5.92
N ALA A 86 -34.56 14.47 7.23
CA ALA A 86 -33.39 14.85 8.01
C ALA A 86 -32.34 13.73 8.11
N LEU A 87 -32.77 12.47 8.12
CA LEU A 87 -31.87 11.31 8.10
C LEU A 87 -31.21 11.16 6.73
N GLU A 88 -31.94 11.34 5.63
CA GLU A 88 -31.40 11.30 4.27
C GLU A 88 -30.32 12.38 4.04
N ASP A 89 -30.57 13.60 4.52
CA ASP A 89 -29.58 14.70 4.46
C ASP A 89 -28.30 14.35 5.23
N LEU A 90 -28.44 13.77 6.43
CA LEU A 90 -27.31 13.34 7.25
C LEU A 90 -26.55 12.17 6.63
N GLU A 91 -27.25 11.18 6.07
CA GLU A 91 -26.64 10.04 5.37
C GLU A 91 -25.87 10.50 4.14
N SER A 92 -26.41 11.46 3.38
CA SER A 92 -25.73 12.10 2.25
C SER A 92 -24.47 12.83 2.69
N ALA A 93 -24.54 13.64 3.75
CA ALA A 93 -23.38 14.36 4.28
C ALA A 93 -22.28 13.44 4.84
N ILE A 94 -22.67 12.29 5.41
CA ILE A 94 -21.75 11.22 5.84
C ILE A 94 -21.06 10.60 4.63
N ALA A 95 -21.83 10.24 3.60
CA ALA A 95 -21.30 9.63 2.37
C ALA A 95 -20.30 10.57 1.66
N GLU A 96 -20.60 11.87 1.60
CA GLU A 96 -19.69 12.88 1.06
C GLU A 96 -18.36 12.94 1.83
N THR A 97 -18.42 12.93 3.17
CA THR A 97 -17.22 12.99 4.01
C THR A 97 -16.41 11.70 3.90
N GLN A 98 -17.07 10.54 3.79
CA GLN A 98 -16.40 9.27 3.51
C GLN A 98 -15.73 9.25 2.14
N ALA A 99 -16.36 9.84 1.11
CA ALA A 99 -15.75 9.98 -0.21
C ALA A 99 -14.51 10.89 -0.18
N GLN A 100 -14.55 11.98 0.61
CA GLN A 100 -13.38 12.84 0.84
C GLN A 100 -12.23 12.06 1.49
N ILE A 101 -12.52 11.25 2.52
CA ILE A 101 -11.51 10.39 3.16
C ILE A 101 -10.91 9.41 2.14
N ALA A 102 -11.74 8.72 1.36
CA ALA A 102 -11.27 7.78 0.34
C ALA A 102 -10.38 8.46 -0.72
N PHE A 103 -10.71 9.70 -1.11
CA PHE A 103 -9.87 10.49 -2.02
C PHE A 103 -8.50 10.84 -1.42
N VAL A 104 -8.46 11.21 -0.14
CA VAL A 104 -7.19 11.46 0.57
C VAL A 104 -6.38 10.16 0.69
N GLU A 105 -7.02 9.04 0.99
CA GLU A 105 -6.37 7.72 1.01
C GLU A 105 -5.78 7.33 -0.35
N GLU A 106 -6.47 7.63 -1.46
CA GLU A 106 -5.94 7.44 -2.81
C GLU A 106 -4.70 8.31 -3.07
N LYS A 107 -4.72 9.58 -2.66
CA LYS A 107 -3.54 10.47 -2.75
C LYS A 107 -2.35 9.93 -1.94
N ILE A 108 -2.60 9.39 -0.75
CA ILE A 108 -1.57 8.75 0.07
C ILE A 108 -1.02 7.51 -0.63
N ALA A 109 -1.89 6.67 -1.20
CA ALA A 109 -1.47 5.48 -1.95
C ALA A 109 -0.62 5.86 -3.17
N ALA A 110 -0.99 6.91 -3.90
CA ALA A 110 -0.21 7.43 -5.03
C ALA A 110 1.17 7.99 -4.58
N SER A 111 1.22 8.70 -3.46
CA SER A 111 2.47 9.24 -2.87
C SER A 111 3.40 8.13 -2.36
N ALA A 112 2.86 7.00 -1.89
CA ALA A 112 3.65 5.86 -1.41
C ALA A 112 4.36 5.07 -2.54
N VAL A 113 3.96 5.25 -3.79
CA VAL A 113 4.60 4.59 -4.93
C VAL A 113 5.92 5.31 -5.25
N ASP A 114 7.00 4.78 -4.70
CA ASP A 114 8.37 5.18 -5.00
C ASP A 114 8.62 5.05 -6.52
N PRO A 115 8.82 6.14 -7.27
CA PRO A 115 8.92 6.10 -8.73
C PRO A 115 10.09 5.23 -9.21
N GLU A 116 11.13 5.06 -8.39
CA GLU A 116 12.25 4.14 -8.69
C GLU A 116 11.87 2.66 -8.60
N LYS A 117 10.90 2.30 -7.74
CA LYS A 117 10.37 0.92 -7.64
C LYS A 117 9.20 0.65 -8.60
N ALA A 118 8.58 1.70 -9.12
CA ALA A 118 7.48 1.62 -10.07
C ALA A 118 7.93 1.21 -11.48
N VAL A 119 9.23 1.19 -11.78
CA VAL A 119 9.72 0.69 -13.07
C VAL A 119 9.53 -0.84 -13.11
N PRO A 120 8.65 -1.39 -13.96
CA PRO A 120 8.51 -2.82 -14.07
C PRO A 120 9.86 -3.40 -14.52
N ARG A 121 10.46 -4.22 -13.66
CA ARG A 121 11.73 -4.88 -13.96
C ARG A 121 11.53 -5.69 -15.23
N LYS A 122 12.17 -5.28 -16.34
CA LYS A 122 12.12 -5.98 -17.62
C LYS A 122 12.24 -7.49 -17.36
N GLU A 123 11.23 -8.25 -17.78
CA GLU A 123 11.27 -9.71 -17.67
C GLU A 123 12.57 -10.20 -18.31
N ARG A 124 13.43 -10.80 -17.49
CA ARG A 124 14.67 -11.39 -17.98
C ARG A 124 14.26 -12.61 -18.81
N LYS A 125 14.35 -12.51 -20.14
CA LYS A 125 14.23 -13.68 -21.02
C LYS A 125 15.22 -14.73 -20.51
N ALA A 126 14.71 -15.88 -20.04
CA ALA A 126 15.56 -16.99 -19.66
C ALA A 126 16.43 -17.35 -20.86
N ARG A 127 17.76 -17.27 -20.71
CA ARG A 127 18.68 -17.69 -21.74
C ARG A 127 18.60 -19.22 -21.80
N ALA A 128 17.86 -19.74 -22.77
CA ALA A 128 17.82 -21.17 -23.00
C ALA A 128 19.23 -21.65 -23.35
N LEU A 129 19.73 -22.66 -22.62
CA LEU A 129 21.00 -23.28 -22.95
C LEU A 129 20.89 -23.93 -24.35
N PRO A 130 21.88 -23.74 -25.25
CA PRO A 130 21.88 -24.33 -26.58
C PRO A 130 21.75 -25.86 -26.53
N GLN A 131 21.03 -26.43 -27.49
CA GLN A 131 20.73 -27.88 -27.55
C GLN A 131 21.99 -28.75 -27.72
N ASN A 132 23.06 -28.20 -28.28
CA ASN A 132 24.31 -28.92 -28.56
C ASN A 132 25.24 -29.02 -27.35
N LEU A 133 24.90 -28.44 -26.20
CA LEU A 133 25.66 -28.67 -24.97
C LEU A 133 25.23 -30.00 -24.33
N PRO A 134 26.19 -30.86 -23.93
CA PRO A 134 25.87 -32.07 -23.19
C PRO A 134 25.17 -31.68 -21.87
N ARG A 135 23.94 -32.15 -21.70
CA ARG A 135 23.18 -31.98 -20.46
C ARG A 135 23.59 -33.10 -19.52
N VAL A 136 24.25 -32.74 -18.43
CA VAL A 136 24.60 -33.69 -17.37
C VAL A 136 23.67 -33.42 -16.20
N GLU A 137 22.75 -34.36 -15.94
CA GLU A 137 21.93 -34.34 -14.73
C GLU A 137 22.80 -34.80 -13.56
N ARG A 138 23.07 -33.89 -12.62
CA ARG A 138 23.67 -34.24 -11.33
C ARG A 138 22.56 -34.24 -10.29
N VAL A 139 22.12 -35.42 -9.90
CA VAL A 139 21.25 -35.60 -8.73
C VAL A 139 22.13 -35.42 -7.50
N ILE A 140 21.90 -34.35 -6.75
CA ILE A 140 22.57 -34.09 -5.47
C ILE A 140 21.60 -34.57 -4.39
N GLU A 141 21.84 -35.77 -3.86
CA GLU A 141 21.10 -36.24 -2.69
C GLU A 141 21.68 -35.60 -1.43
N PRO A 142 20.84 -35.12 -0.50
CA PRO A 142 21.33 -34.65 0.79
C PRO A 142 21.86 -35.83 1.62
N ASP A 143 22.93 -35.61 2.39
CA ASP A 143 23.54 -36.62 3.28
C ASP A 143 22.55 -37.21 4.31
N SER A 144 21.43 -36.52 4.54
CA SER A 144 20.31 -37.02 5.32
C SER A 144 18.98 -36.53 4.74
N ILE A 145 18.07 -37.47 4.48
CA ILE A 145 16.66 -37.23 4.13
C ILE A 145 15.79 -36.98 5.37
N ALA A 146 16.35 -37.05 6.59
CA ALA A 146 15.65 -36.68 7.80
C ALA A 146 15.61 -35.16 7.93
N CYS A 147 14.50 -34.55 7.51
CA CYS A 147 14.21 -33.15 7.79
C CYS A 147 13.99 -33.00 9.32
N PRO A 148 14.86 -32.28 10.07
CA PRO A 148 14.76 -32.24 11.52
C PRO A 148 13.57 -31.41 12.03
N LEU A 149 12.74 -30.83 11.16
CA LEU A 149 11.62 -30.00 11.57
C LEU A 149 10.37 -30.33 10.75
N ARG A 150 9.37 -30.93 11.42
CA ARG A 150 7.97 -30.90 10.97
C ARG A 150 7.51 -29.44 11.00
N LEU A 151 7.80 -28.69 9.94
CA LEU A 151 7.13 -27.42 9.68
C LEU A 151 5.97 -27.67 8.72
N ARG A 152 4.86 -27.06 9.12
CA ARG A 152 3.51 -27.28 8.67
C ARG A 152 3.35 -26.95 7.19
N GLN A 153 2.40 -27.63 6.57
CA GLN A 153 1.91 -27.41 5.21
C GLN A 153 1.70 -25.91 4.94
N HIS A 154 2.55 -25.31 4.12
CA HIS A 154 2.24 -24.05 3.45
C HIS A 154 2.71 -24.12 2.00
N GLY A 155 1.75 -23.96 1.09
CA GLY A 155 2.00 -23.65 -0.31
C GLY A 155 1.73 -24.78 -1.30
N ALA A 156 0.49 -25.24 -1.41
CA ALA A 156 0.04 -25.82 -2.66
C ALA A 156 0.02 -24.71 -3.72
N ASP A 157 1.09 -24.62 -4.51
CA ASP A 157 1.16 -23.79 -5.72
C ASP A 157 0.20 -24.37 -6.77
N ARG A 158 -1.08 -23.98 -6.70
CA ARG A 158 -2.07 -24.28 -7.73
C ARG A 158 -1.87 -23.33 -8.90
N ARG A 159 -0.96 -23.66 -9.82
CA ARG A 159 -1.14 -23.24 -11.21
C ARG A 159 -2.41 -23.90 -11.75
N ARG A 160 -3.53 -23.16 -11.76
CA ARG A 160 -4.67 -23.44 -12.63
C ARG A 160 -4.52 -22.58 -13.88
N SER A 161 -3.93 -23.17 -14.90
CA SER A 161 -4.29 -22.84 -16.28
C SER A 161 -5.14 -23.99 -16.82
N ASP A 162 -6.05 -23.63 -17.71
CA ASP A 162 -6.94 -24.49 -18.50
C ASP A 162 -8.24 -24.86 -17.76
N GLY A 163 -9.43 -24.66 -18.31
CA GLY A 163 -9.84 -24.15 -19.60
C GLY A 163 -11.35 -24.37 -19.70
N THR A 164 -12.04 -23.43 -20.34
CA THR A 164 -13.23 -23.63 -21.19
C THR A 164 -14.40 -24.50 -20.72
N ALA A 165 -15.55 -23.81 -20.60
CA ALA A 165 -16.88 -24.20 -21.07
C ALA A 165 -17.56 -25.46 -20.48
N ARG A 166 -18.60 -25.21 -19.67
CA ARG A 166 -19.75 -26.10 -19.54
C ARG A 166 -20.47 -26.20 -20.90
N PRO A 167 -21.07 -27.37 -21.19
CA PRO A 167 -22.51 -27.31 -21.37
C PRO A 167 -23.26 -28.40 -20.62
N ASN A 168 -24.55 -28.09 -20.52
CA ASN A 168 -25.61 -28.71 -19.76
C ASN A 168 -26.18 -29.96 -20.47
N SER A 169 -26.44 -31.02 -19.71
CA SER A 169 -27.40 -32.11 -19.99
C SER A 169 -27.47 -32.93 -18.70
N GLY A 170 -28.57 -33.04 -17.95
CA GLY A 170 -29.92 -33.36 -18.36
C GLY A 170 -30.30 -34.66 -17.62
N LEU A 171 -31.54 -34.73 -17.11
CA LEU A 171 -32.22 -35.89 -16.47
C LEU A 171 -32.15 -36.00 -14.93
N LEU A 172 -33.15 -35.40 -14.28
CA LEU A 172 -33.95 -36.11 -13.28
C LEU A 172 -35.21 -36.61 -14.03
N PRO A 173 -35.74 -37.81 -13.71
CA PRO A 173 -36.79 -37.83 -12.69
C PRO A 173 -36.90 -39.13 -11.86
N GLY A 174 -37.42 -38.95 -10.65
CA GLY A 174 -38.30 -39.92 -9.98
C GLY A 174 -37.63 -40.92 -9.06
N ASP A 175 -37.92 -40.84 -7.77
CA ASP A 175 -38.87 -41.82 -7.21
C ASP A 175 -39.58 -41.27 -5.97
N ARG A 176 -40.90 -41.49 -5.99
CA ARG A 176 -41.85 -41.21 -4.92
C ARG A 176 -41.72 -42.34 -3.90
N HIS A 177 -41.78 -42.02 -2.61
CA HIS A 177 -42.56 -42.84 -1.67
C HIS A 177 -43.05 -41.96 -0.51
N ASP A 178 -44.37 -41.94 -0.42
CA ASP A 178 -45.21 -41.29 0.59
C ASP A 178 -45.51 -42.31 1.72
N PRO A 179 -46.16 -41.88 2.82
CA PRO A 179 -45.94 -42.43 4.16
C PRO A 179 -46.90 -43.56 4.55
N SER A 180 -46.56 -44.23 5.65
CA SER A 180 -47.50 -44.93 6.54
C SER A 180 -47.01 -44.82 7.98
#